data_AF-A0A0F5HTC7-F1
#
_entry.id   AF-A0A0F5HTC7-F1
#
_cell.length_a   1.000
_cell.length_b   1.000
_cell.length_c   1.000
_cell.angle_alpha   90.00
_cell.angle_beta   90.00
_cell.angle_gamma   90.00
#
_symmetry.space_group_name_H-M   'P 1'
#
loop_
_entity.id
_entity.type
_entity.pdbx_description
1 polymer ?
#
loop_
_entity_poly.entity_id
_entity_poly.type
_entity_poly.pdbx_seq_one_letter_code
_entity_poly.pdbx_strand_id
1 'polypeptide(L)' 'MNSDKKDNLNIYKWLALISLTLIPFAAGIGILFDLNSDPMQLLIMAAGFLSLSWINWSRYKEKGK' A
#
# COMPACT_ATOMS: atom_id res chain seq x y z
N MET A 1 2.64 -2.70 32.43
CA MET A 1 2.64 -3.67 31.32
C MET A 1 2.41 -2.86 30.04
N ASN A 2 3.48 -2.54 29.29
CA ASN A 2 3.47 -1.60 28.16
C ASN A 2 3.08 -2.32 26.85
N SER A 3 1.80 -2.60 26.67
CA SER A 3 1.29 -3.29 25.47
C SER A 3 1.04 -2.34 24.29
N ASP A 4 0.90 -1.03 24.54
CA ASP A 4 0.39 -0.04 23.58
C ASP A 4 1.27 0.27 22.36
N LYS A 5 2.56 -0.09 22.39
CA LYS A 5 3.49 0.22 21.29
C LYS A 5 3.54 -0.85 20.20
N LYS A 6 3.19 -2.11 20.50
CA LYS A 6 3.38 -3.23 19.57
C LYS A 6 2.23 -3.37 18.56
N ASP A 7 1.01 -3.03 18.96
CA ASP A 7 -0.16 -3.07 18.06
C ASP A 7 -0.06 -2.02 16.94
N ASN A 8 0.37 -0.80 17.28
CA ASN A 8 0.56 0.26 16.29
C ASN A 8 1.61 -0.08 15.22
N LEU A 9 2.64 -0.87 15.57
CA LEU A 9 3.66 -1.29 14.63
C LEU A 9 3.09 -2.19 13.53
N ASN A 10 2.26 -3.15 13.93
CA ASN A 10 1.68 -4.12 13.01
C ASN A 10 0.72 -3.45 12.01
N ILE A 11 0.03 -2.38 12.42
CA ILE A 11 -0.86 -1.59 11.55
C ILE A 11 -0.09 -0.99 10.37
N TYR A 12 1.09 -0.40 10.59
CA TYR A 12 1.90 0.15 9.49
C TYR A 12 2.37 -0.94 8.52
N LYS A 13 2.71 -2.13 9.02
CA LYS A 13 3.06 -3.29 8.20
C LYS A 13 1.88 -3.72 7.31
N TRP A 14 0.68 -3.83 7.90
CA TRP A 14 -0.53 -4.18 7.16
C TRP A 14 -0.90 -3.12 6.13
N LEU A 15 -0.82 -1.83 6.46
CA LEU A 15 -1.08 -0.74 5.50
C LEU A 15 -0.12 -0.77 4.32
N ALA A 16 1.16 -1.09 4.54
CA ALA A 16 2.15 -1.22 3.46
C ALA A 16 1.81 -2.40 2.53
N LEU A 17 1.43 -3.55 3.10
CA LEU A 17 1.03 -4.74 2.33
C LEU A 17 -0.27 -4.50 1.55
N ILE A 18 -1.30 -3.94 2.20
CA ILE A 18 -2.58 -3.63 1.55
C ILE A 18 -2.38 -2.66 0.39
N SER A 19 -1.60 -1.60 0.60
CA SER A 19 -1.27 -0.63 -0.47
C SER A 19 -0.59 -1.30 -1.66
N LEU A 20 0.33 -2.24 -1.41
CA LEU A 20 1.02 -2.98 -2.48
C LEU A 20 0.09 -3.95 -3.21
N THR A 21 -0.86 -4.56 -2.49
CA THR A 21 -1.79 -5.56 -3.03
C THR A 21 -2.93 -4.92 -3.83
N LEU A 22 -3.29 -3.67 -3.51
CA LEU A 22 -4.28 -2.88 -4.25
C LEU A 22 -3.85 -2.55 -5.68
N ILE A 23 -2.54 -2.47 -5.96
CA ILE A 23 -2.00 -2.17 -7.30
C ILE A 23 -2.36 -3.27 -8.31
N PRO A 24 -2.00 -4.55 -8.12
CA PRO A 24 -2.39 -5.61 -9.06
C PRO A 24 -3.90 -5.85 -9.07
N PHE A 25 -4.60 -5.59 -7.96
CA PHE A 25 -6.06 -5.72 -7.92
C PHE A 25 -6.75 -4.70 -8.82
N ALA A 26 -6.33 -3.44 -8.75
CA ALA A 26 -6.84 -2.38 -9.62
C ALA A 26 -6.44 -2.58 -11.09
N ALA A 27 -5.21 -3.03 -11.35
CA ALA A 27 -4.78 -3.40 -12.69
C ALA A 27 -5.61 -4.57 -13.25
N GLY A 28 -5.87 -5.59 -12.43
CA GLY A 28 -6.68 -6.75 -12.79
C GLY A 28 -8.12 -6.36 -13.13
N ILE A 29 -8.77 -5.53 -12.30
CA ILE A 29 -10.11 -5.00 -12.57
C ILE A 29 -10.11 -4.15 -13.85
N GLY A 30 -9.10 -3.28 -14.02
CA GLY A 30 -8.97 -2.43 -15.20
C GLY A 30 -8.91 -3.24 -16.51
N ILE A 31 -8.17 -4.36 -16.50
CA ILE A 31 -8.06 -5.27 -17.64
C ILE A 31 -9.35 -6.08 -17.83
N LEU A 32 -9.94 -6.63 -16.77
CA LEU A 32 -11.11 -7.52 -16.84
C LEU A 32 -12.37 -6.81 -17.34
N PHE A 33 -12.54 -5.54 -16.97
CA PHE A 33 -13.75 -4.77 -17.28
C PHE A 33 -13.54 -3.76 -18.40
N ASP A 34 -12.36 -3.75 -19.04
CA ASP A 34 -11.95 -2.74 -20.04
C ASP A 34 -12.25 -1.29 -19.56
N LEU A 35 -12.18 -1.10 -18.24
CA LEU A 35 -12.74 0.06 -17.53
C LEU A 35 -11.78 1.26 -17.57
N ASN A 36 -10.52 1.04 -17.93
CA ASN A 36 -9.47 2.04 -17.83
C ASN A 36 -8.70 2.14 -19.16
N SER A 37 -9.24 2.92 -20.09
CA SER A 37 -8.63 3.21 -21.40
C SER A 37 -7.37 4.07 -21.31
N ASP A 38 -7.03 4.63 -20.14
CA ASP A 38 -5.84 5.48 -19.95
C ASP A 38 -4.79 4.84 -19.02
N PRO A 39 -3.73 4.23 -19.59
CA PRO A 39 -2.62 3.65 -18.83
C PRO A 39 -1.93 4.61 -17.87
N MET A 40 -1.97 5.93 -18.15
CA MET A 40 -1.32 6.95 -17.31
C MET A 40 -2.02 7.06 -15.96
N GLN A 41 -3.34 6.90 -15.91
CA GLN A 41 -4.10 6.95 -14.67
C GLN A 41 -3.72 5.79 -13.74
N LEU A 42 -3.58 4.58 -14.28
CA LEU A 42 -3.11 3.40 -13.53
C LEU A 42 -1.68 3.59 -13.03
N LEU A 43 -0.79 4.17 -13.85
CA LEU A 43 0.59 4.46 -13.45
C LEU A 43 0.67 5.48 -12.31
N ILE A 44 -0.09 6.57 -12.39
CA ILE A 44 -0.15 7.60 -11.32
C ILE A 44 -0.70 6.98 -10.03
N MET A 45 -1.77 6.18 -10.14
CA MET A 45 -2.36 5.51 -8.99
C MET A 45 -1.38 4.50 -8.35
N ALA A 46 -0.69 3.70 -9.17
CA ALA A 46 0.33 2.77 -8.71
C ALA A 46 1.50 3.48 -8.02
N ALA A 47 1.98 4.60 -8.58
CA ALA A 47 3.03 5.41 -7.98
C ALA A 47 2.60 6.00 -6.62
N GLY A 48 1.33 6.43 -6.49
CA GLY A 48 0.75 6.87 -5.23
C GLY A 48 0.73 5.76 -4.17
N PHE A 49 0.23 4.57 -4.53
CA PHE A 49 0.21 3.42 -3.63
C PHE A 49 1.61 2.92 -3.26
N LEU A 50 2.57 2.94 -4.18
CA LEU A 50 3.97 2.64 -3.89
C LEU A 50 4.57 3.62 -2.89
N SER A 51 4.30 4.91 -3.05
CA SER A 51 4.78 5.95 -2.12
C SER A 51 4.18 5.77 -0.73
N LEU A 52 2.87 5.50 -0.64
CA LEU A 52 2.19 5.21 0.63
C LEU A 52 2.71 3.92 1.27
N SER A 53 2.94 2.87 0.47
CA SER A 53 3.53 1.63 0.95
C SER A 53 4.93 1.86 1.53
N TRP A 54 5.76 2.62 0.82
CA TRP A 54 7.12 2.96 1.25
C TRP A 54 7.16 3.76 2.55
N ILE A 55 6.31 4.78 2.69
CA ILE A 55 6.21 5.59 3.92
C ILE A 55 5.79 4.72 5.11
N ASN A 56 4.76 3.89 4.94
CA ASN A 56 4.29 3.01 6.00
C ASN A 56 5.34 1.95 6.37
N TRP A 57 6.05 1.41 5.38
CA TRP A 57 7.14 0.46 5.60
C TRP A 57 8.35 1.09 6.31
N SER A 58 8.71 2.33 5.96
CA SER A 58 9.76 3.08 6.67
C SER A 58 9.39 3.28 8.13
N ARG A 59 8.17 3.76 8.40
CA ARG A 59 7.66 3.93 9.77
C ARG A 59 7.60 2.63 10.56
N TYR A 60 7.26 1.52 9.90
CA TYR A 60 7.32 0.19 10.49
C TYR A 60 8.76 -0.18 10.90
N LYS A 61 9.76 0.05 10.06
CA LYS A 61 11.16 -0.21 10.42
C LYS A 61 11.70 0.72 11.50
N GLU A 62 11.33 2.00 11.47
CA GLU A 62 11.77 2.98 12.47
C GLU A 62 11.21 2.69 13.86
N LYS A 63 9.94 2.29 13.96
CA LYS A 63 9.29 1.96 15.24
C LYS A 63 9.59 0.54 15.74
N GLY A 64 10.21 -0.29 14.90
CA GLY A 64 10.61 -1.68 15.21
C GLY A 64 12.06 -1.82 15.68
N LYS A 65 12.86 -0.74 15.63
CA LYS A 65 14.15 -0.60 16.31
C LYS A 65 13.96 -0.11 17.74
#